data_AF-A0A3M6ULK2-F1
#
_entry.id   AF-A0A3M6ULK2-F1
#
_cell.length_a   1.000
_cell.length_b   1.000
_cell.length_c   1.000
_cell.angle_alpha   90.00
_cell.angle_beta   90.00
_cell.angle_gamma   90.00
#
_symmetry.space_group_name_H-M   'P 1'
#
loop_
_entity.id
_entity.type
_entity.pdbx_description
1 polymer ?
#
loop_
_entity_poly.entity_id
_entity_poly.type
_entity_poly.pdbx_seq_one_letter_code
_entity_poly.pdbx_strand_id
1 'polypeptide(L)'
;MPVPAQPRPTMTQLNFLSGVIVFVLLAMESHCQLNQTASPLRLLPTCGGISYDPRTQLCCSGVISSRNGSKNACCGNTSYNTRTHLCCSRTLHPRFFGKVHASCCGVVTLGESSAQACCGGCVVSRPSRDCGPTSCCGSTLIFSTYQICCAGTIISRPTLYARCCGTAAYNPYKEACCFGKIVPNPTGVSHPNCCGTRPYNPSRHVCCSGRIIPKPWGLTSALCCGNSLYNPKTQGCCGTLLYDPGLQECCRPGLVQQKGCCKPGYSSALTKRINPAEN
;
A
#
# COMPACT_ATOMS: atom_id res chain seq x y z
N MET A 1 -64.71 -43.56 -40.94
CA MET A 1 -63.98 -43.39 -42.23
C MET A 1 -64.91 -42.59 -43.15
N PRO A 2 -64.48 -41.56 -43.91
CA PRO A 2 -63.14 -41.02 -44.16
C PRO A 2 -62.96 -39.55 -43.72
N VAL A 3 -61.70 -39.10 -43.67
CA VAL A 3 -61.23 -37.72 -43.45
C VAL A 3 -61.30 -36.94 -44.78
N PRO A 4 -61.73 -35.67 -44.80
CA PRO A 4 -61.40 -34.74 -45.88
C PRO A 4 -60.26 -33.78 -45.48
N ALA A 5 -59.33 -33.64 -46.41
CA ALA A 5 -58.06 -32.96 -46.28
C ALA A 5 -58.15 -31.41 -46.29
N GLN A 6 -57.17 -30.80 -45.65
CA GLN A 6 -56.89 -29.36 -45.62
C GLN A 6 -56.39 -28.82 -46.97
N PRO A 7 -56.79 -27.61 -47.39
CA PRO A 7 -56.14 -26.89 -48.49
C PRO A 7 -54.87 -26.16 -48.02
N ARG A 8 -53.77 -26.36 -48.76
CA ARG A 8 -52.48 -25.66 -48.61
C ARG A 8 -52.59 -24.20 -49.04
N PRO A 9 -52.06 -23.23 -48.29
CA PRO A 9 -51.88 -21.86 -48.78
C PRO A 9 -50.74 -21.80 -49.81
N THR A 10 -51.02 -21.11 -50.91
CA THR A 10 -50.17 -20.97 -52.10
C THR A 10 -49.04 -19.95 -51.88
N MET A 11 -47.95 -20.19 -52.63
CA MET A 11 -46.64 -19.55 -52.55
C MET A 11 -46.68 -18.10 -53.10
N THR A 12 -47.40 -17.20 -52.44
CA THR A 12 -47.45 -15.77 -52.81
C THR A 12 -47.52 -14.84 -51.59
N GLN A 13 -47.68 -15.40 -50.39
CA GLN A 13 -47.68 -14.71 -49.10
C GLN A 13 -46.38 -14.98 -48.29
N LEU A 14 -45.30 -15.44 -48.93
CA LEU A 14 -43.99 -15.67 -48.29
C LEU A 14 -42.90 -14.68 -48.75
N ASN A 15 -43.16 -13.86 -49.78
CA ASN A 15 -42.18 -12.93 -50.34
C ASN A 15 -42.40 -11.45 -49.96
N PHE A 16 -43.46 -11.14 -49.21
CA PHE A 16 -43.69 -9.77 -48.71
C PHE A 16 -43.13 -9.52 -47.30
N LEU A 17 -42.96 -10.58 -46.49
CA LEU A 17 -42.36 -10.49 -45.15
C LEU A 17 -40.82 -10.59 -45.17
N SER A 18 -40.20 -11.14 -46.23
CA SER A 18 -38.74 -11.14 -46.38
C SER A 18 -38.19 -9.84 -46.98
N GLY A 19 -38.98 -9.13 -47.80
CA GLY A 19 -38.57 -7.88 -48.44
C GLY A 19 -38.48 -6.67 -47.50
N VAL A 20 -39.35 -6.59 -46.49
CA VAL A 20 -39.34 -5.50 -45.49
C VAL A 20 -38.22 -5.68 -44.46
N ILE A 21 -37.87 -6.94 -44.13
CA ILE A 21 -36.78 -7.24 -43.18
C ILE A 21 -35.41 -6.99 -43.80
N VAL A 22 -35.22 -7.24 -45.10
CA VAL A 22 -33.95 -6.92 -45.80
C VAL A 22 -33.75 -5.42 -45.96
N PHE A 23 -34.82 -4.63 -46.16
CA PHE A 23 -34.72 -3.17 -46.21
C PHE A 23 -34.43 -2.52 -44.85
N VAL A 24 -34.93 -3.11 -43.75
CA VAL A 24 -34.62 -2.64 -42.39
C VAL A 24 -33.22 -3.07 -41.94
N LEU A 25 -32.69 -4.21 -42.42
CA LEU A 25 -31.32 -4.65 -42.11
C LEU A 25 -30.24 -3.91 -42.93
N LEU A 26 -30.53 -3.47 -44.15
CA LEU A 26 -29.58 -2.67 -44.96
C LEU A 26 -29.56 -1.17 -44.62
N ALA A 27 -30.55 -0.66 -43.88
CA ALA A 27 -30.60 0.75 -43.44
C ALA A 27 -29.88 1.01 -42.10
N MET A 28 -29.37 -0.03 -41.43
CA MET A 28 -28.65 0.10 -40.15
C MET A 28 -27.11 0.09 -40.31
N GLU A 29 -26.61 -0.09 -41.54
CA GLU A 29 -25.16 -0.17 -41.82
C GLU A 29 -24.56 1.09 -42.47
N SER A 30 -25.32 2.17 -42.65
CA SER A 30 -24.86 3.34 -43.45
C SER A 30 -24.64 4.66 -42.69
N HIS A 31 -24.84 4.74 -41.36
CA HIS A 31 -24.58 5.99 -40.62
C HIS A 31 -23.84 5.80 -39.30
N CYS A 32 -22.61 5.29 -39.39
CA CYS A 32 -21.54 5.65 -38.45
C CYS A 32 -20.20 5.82 -39.18
N GLN A 33 -20.21 6.66 -40.22
CA GLN A 33 -18.99 7.25 -40.77
C GLN A 33 -19.13 8.78 -40.77
N LEU A 34 -19.13 9.36 -39.58
CA LEU A 34 -18.64 10.73 -39.43
C LEU A 34 -17.29 10.68 -38.71
N ASN A 35 -16.26 10.95 -39.49
CA ASN A 35 -14.98 11.51 -39.06
C ASN A 35 -13.92 10.55 -38.47
N GLN A 36 -13.34 9.69 -39.33
CA GLN A 36 -12.03 9.07 -39.09
C GLN A 36 -10.88 9.77 -39.87
N THR A 37 -10.93 11.09 -39.99
CA THR A 37 -9.75 11.90 -40.38
C THR A 37 -9.38 12.96 -39.34
N ALA A 38 -9.94 12.88 -38.13
CA ALA A 38 -9.33 13.53 -36.99
C ALA A 38 -8.33 12.55 -36.37
N SER A 39 -7.05 12.73 -36.67
CA SER A 39 -5.96 12.39 -35.74
C SER A 39 -6.47 12.71 -34.32
N PRO A 40 -6.25 11.86 -33.29
CA PRO A 40 -6.70 12.19 -31.95
C PRO A 40 -6.16 13.59 -31.66
N LEU A 41 -7.05 14.59 -31.55
CA LEU A 41 -6.66 15.91 -31.10
C LEU A 41 -5.96 15.62 -29.79
N ARG A 42 -4.63 15.77 -29.78
CA ARG A 42 -3.83 15.59 -28.59
C ARG A 42 -4.41 16.59 -27.61
N LEU A 43 -5.24 16.12 -26.68
CA LEU A 43 -5.71 16.90 -25.55
C LEU A 43 -4.44 17.25 -24.78
N LEU A 44 -3.91 18.43 -25.10
CA LEU A 44 -2.71 18.95 -24.49
C LEU A 44 -3.01 19.12 -23.00
N PRO A 45 -2.12 18.62 -22.12
CA PRO A 45 -2.30 18.79 -20.70
C PRO A 45 -2.39 20.28 -20.36
N THR A 46 -3.22 20.61 -19.38
CA THR A 46 -3.46 21.99 -18.94
C THR A 46 -2.76 22.27 -17.62
N CYS A 47 -2.23 23.48 -17.48
CA CYS A 47 -1.60 24.00 -16.27
C CYS A 47 -2.18 25.39 -15.99
N GLY A 48 -2.80 25.59 -14.83
CA GLY A 48 -3.43 26.89 -14.51
C GLY A 48 -4.48 27.34 -15.53
N GLY A 49 -5.16 26.40 -16.19
CA GLY A 49 -6.15 26.69 -17.24
C GLY A 49 -5.59 26.87 -18.65
N ILE A 50 -4.26 26.79 -18.84
CA ILE A 50 -3.59 26.98 -20.13
C ILE A 50 -3.02 25.65 -20.61
N SER A 51 -3.27 25.26 -21.86
CA SER A 51 -2.67 24.06 -22.48
C SER A 51 -1.17 24.25 -22.72
N TYR A 52 -0.36 23.24 -22.42
CA TYR A 52 1.09 23.27 -22.61
C TYR A 52 1.62 22.00 -23.29
N ASP A 53 2.78 22.08 -23.93
CA ASP A 53 3.40 20.91 -24.56
C ASP A 53 4.25 20.14 -23.54
N PRO A 54 3.85 18.93 -23.11
CA PRO A 54 4.59 18.18 -22.10
C PRO A 54 5.96 17.71 -22.58
N ARG A 55 6.29 17.80 -23.87
CA ARG A 55 7.61 17.45 -24.41
C ARG A 55 8.66 18.53 -24.16
N THR A 56 8.25 19.79 -24.17
CA THR A 56 9.13 20.96 -24.05
C THR A 56 8.91 21.74 -22.74
N GLN A 57 7.75 21.56 -22.12
CA GLN A 57 7.30 22.30 -20.96
C GLN A 57 6.83 21.36 -19.84
N LEU A 58 6.70 21.93 -18.65
CA LEU A 58 6.20 21.27 -17.46
C LEU A 58 5.38 22.26 -16.62
N CYS A 59 4.42 21.74 -15.86
CA CYS A 59 3.59 22.54 -14.96
C CYS A 59 4.15 22.50 -13.53
N CYS A 60 4.57 23.65 -13.00
CA CYS A 60 5.03 23.79 -11.62
C CYS A 60 4.09 24.69 -10.83
N SER A 61 3.36 24.13 -9.87
CA SER A 61 2.46 24.90 -8.99
C SER A 61 1.51 25.85 -9.75
N GLY A 62 0.99 25.40 -10.90
CA GLY A 62 0.08 26.19 -11.74
C GLY A 62 0.76 27.11 -12.76
N VAL A 63 2.09 27.15 -12.81
CA VAL A 63 2.88 27.95 -13.77
C VAL A 63 3.55 27.03 -14.79
N ILE A 64 3.43 27.36 -16.08
CA ILE A 64 4.11 26.65 -17.16
C ILE A 64 5.59 27.08 -17.18
N SER A 65 6.50 26.11 -17.13
CA SER A 65 7.94 26.34 -17.15
C SER A 65 8.63 25.45 -18.18
N SER A 66 9.69 25.96 -18.81
CA SER A 66 10.43 25.25 -19.86
C SER A 66 11.29 24.11 -19.31
N ARG A 67 11.38 22.98 -20.03
CA ARG A 67 12.31 21.91 -19.67
C ARG A 67 13.75 22.35 -19.91
N ASN A 68 14.57 22.28 -18.88
CA ASN A 68 16.00 22.53 -18.91
C ASN A 68 16.77 21.20 -18.78
N GLY A 69 17.04 20.53 -19.90
CA GLY A 69 17.74 19.23 -19.95
C GLY A 69 16.84 17.99 -19.95
N SER A 70 17.42 16.82 -19.66
CA SER A 70 16.73 15.52 -19.76
C SER A 70 16.11 15.02 -18.44
N LYS A 71 16.46 15.62 -17.30
CA LYS A 71 15.92 15.26 -15.99
C LYS A 71 15.40 16.50 -15.27
N ASN A 72 14.15 16.87 -15.53
CA ASN A 72 13.52 18.05 -14.94
C ASN A 72 12.62 17.71 -13.76
N ALA A 73 12.63 18.60 -12.77
CA ALA A 73 11.69 18.60 -11.66
C ALA A 73 11.24 20.03 -11.36
N CYS A 74 10.23 20.18 -10.50
CA CYS A 74 9.74 21.47 -10.04
C CYS A 74 10.32 21.81 -8.67
N CYS A 75 10.71 23.08 -8.51
CA CYS A 75 11.00 23.71 -7.23
C CYS A 75 10.08 24.92 -7.08
N GLY A 76 8.99 24.76 -6.33
CA GLY A 76 7.92 25.78 -6.29
C GLY A 76 7.27 25.94 -7.66
N ASN A 77 7.36 27.14 -8.24
CA ASN A 77 6.84 27.49 -9.57
C ASN A 77 7.90 27.38 -10.70
N THR A 78 9.13 26.98 -10.38
CA THR A 78 10.23 26.92 -11.35
C THR A 78 10.60 25.49 -11.71
N SER A 79 10.86 25.25 -13.00
CA SER A 79 11.53 24.03 -13.46
C SER A 79 13.03 24.10 -13.21
N TYR A 80 13.65 22.97 -12.81
CA TYR A 80 15.11 22.88 -12.73
C TYR A 80 15.62 21.52 -13.23
N ASN A 81 16.92 21.45 -13.53
CA ASN A 81 17.60 20.22 -13.90
C ASN A 81 18.10 19.50 -12.65
N THR A 82 17.60 18.29 -12.39
CA THR A 82 17.97 17.50 -11.21
C THR A 82 19.38 16.94 -11.28
N ARG A 83 20.11 17.10 -12.39
CA ARG A 83 21.55 16.78 -12.46
C ARG A 83 22.44 17.91 -11.95
N THR A 84 22.00 19.16 -12.03
CA THR A 84 22.84 20.33 -11.68
C THR A 84 22.39 21.00 -10.39
N HIS A 85 21.10 20.94 -10.06
CA HIS A 85 20.54 21.58 -8.89
C HIS A 85 19.77 20.61 -8.00
N LEU A 86 19.54 21.07 -6.78
CA LEU A 86 18.72 20.48 -5.74
C LEU A 86 17.70 21.53 -5.27
N CYS A 87 16.47 21.11 -4.99
CA CYS A 87 15.45 21.98 -4.43
C CYS A 87 15.31 21.70 -2.93
N CYS A 88 15.61 22.70 -2.09
CA CYS A 88 15.47 22.61 -0.64
C CYS A 88 14.40 23.61 -0.20
N SER A 89 13.25 23.11 0.28
CA SER A 89 12.14 23.94 0.78
C SER A 89 11.74 25.08 -0.18
N ARG A 90 11.61 24.77 -1.48
CA ARG A 90 11.30 25.70 -2.60
C ARG A 90 12.44 26.64 -3.02
N THR A 91 13.64 26.48 -2.48
CA THR A 91 14.84 27.22 -2.89
C THR A 91 15.77 26.34 -3.71
N LEU A 92 16.25 26.84 -4.85
CA LEU A 92 17.21 26.13 -5.69
C LEU A 92 18.63 26.33 -5.18
N HIS A 93 19.38 25.22 -5.12
CA HIS A 93 20.79 25.18 -4.74
C HIS A 93 21.59 24.35 -5.74
N PRO A 94 22.89 24.62 -5.91
CA PRO A 94 23.79 23.73 -6.65
C PRO A 94 23.78 22.32 -6.04
N ARG A 95 23.81 21.29 -6.89
CA ARG A 95 23.86 19.90 -6.44
C ARG A 95 25.23 19.48 -5.91
N PHE A 96 26.28 20.20 -6.27
CA PHE A 96 27.66 19.85 -5.95
C PHE A 96 28.44 21.05 -5.44
N PHE A 97 29.25 20.82 -4.40
CA PHE A 97 30.31 21.73 -3.98
C PHE A 97 31.65 21.09 -4.35
N GLY A 98 32.17 21.43 -5.54
CA GLY A 98 33.29 20.70 -6.13
C GLY A 98 32.92 19.24 -6.43
N LYS A 99 33.53 18.28 -5.72
CA LYS A 99 33.27 16.83 -5.87
C LYS A 99 32.26 16.27 -4.86
N VAL A 100 31.77 17.09 -3.92
CA VAL A 100 30.91 16.64 -2.82
C VAL A 100 29.44 16.81 -3.18
N HIS A 101 28.63 15.77 -2.97
CA HIS A 101 27.19 15.83 -3.14
C HIS A 101 26.55 16.71 -2.05
N ALA A 102 25.66 17.60 -2.47
CA ALA A 102 24.85 18.40 -1.57
C ALA A 102 23.57 17.66 -1.17
N SER A 103 23.20 17.78 0.11
CA SER A 103 21.96 17.28 0.68
C SER A 103 21.18 18.43 1.32
N CYS A 104 19.85 18.39 1.30
CA CYS A 104 19.05 19.44 1.92
C CYS A 104 19.01 19.29 3.44
N CYS A 105 19.13 20.41 4.14
CA CYS A 105 18.72 20.55 5.53
C CYS A 105 17.80 21.76 5.65
N GLY A 106 16.48 21.53 5.62
CA GLY A 106 15.50 22.61 5.56
C GLY A 106 15.64 23.45 4.30
N VAL A 107 15.97 24.73 4.45
CA VAL A 107 16.16 25.69 3.33
C VAL A 107 17.60 25.76 2.83
N VAL A 108 18.56 25.18 3.56
CA VAL A 108 19.99 25.20 3.22
C VAL A 108 20.45 23.86 2.69
N THR A 109 21.63 23.84 2.08
CA THR A 109 22.32 22.61 1.66
C THR A 109 23.55 22.35 2.52
N LEU A 110 23.74 21.08 2.88
CA LEU A 110 24.96 20.57 3.49
C LEU A 110 25.72 19.76 2.47
N GLY A 111 27.02 20.02 2.33
CA GLY A 111 27.91 19.03 1.72
C GLY A 111 28.00 17.81 2.63
N GLU A 112 28.15 16.62 2.05
CA GLU A 112 28.41 15.36 2.76
C GLU A 112 29.77 15.36 3.50
N SER A 113 29.97 16.32 4.41
CA SER A 113 31.10 16.38 5.32
C SER A 113 30.73 15.66 6.62
N SER A 114 31.70 14.98 7.26
CA SER A 114 31.46 14.36 8.56
C SER A 114 31.40 15.34 9.73
N ALA A 115 31.52 16.65 9.48
CA ALA A 115 31.52 17.69 10.50
C ALA A 115 30.11 18.24 10.80
N GLN A 116 29.13 18.01 9.92
CA GLN A 116 27.78 18.54 10.05
C GLN A 116 26.73 17.47 9.78
N ALA A 117 25.61 17.52 10.50
CA ALA A 117 24.44 16.67 10.30
C ALA A 117 23.19 17.54 10.18
N CYS A 118 22.13 16.97 9.61
CA CYS A 118 20.81 17.58 9.64
C CYS A 118 19.90 16.79 10.57
N CYS A 119 19.38 17.44 11.62
CA CYS A 119 18.37 16.88 12.52
C CYS A 119 17.16 17.80 12.55
N GLY A 120 15.97 17.29 12.23
CA GLY A 120 14.73 18.07 12.30
C GLY A 120 14.72 19.34 11.44
N GLY A 121 15.52 19.39 10.37
CA GLY A 121 15.69 20.58 9.53
C GLY A 121 16.72 21.60 10.05
N CYS A 122 17.36 21.32 11.20
CA CYS A 122 18.44 22.13 11.77
C CYS A 122 19.80 21.52 11.45
N VAL A 123 20.76 22.38 11.11
CA VAL A 123 22.17 22.00 10.93
C VAL A 123 22.81 21.91 12.31
N VAL A 124 23.40 20.76 12.61
CA VAL A 124 24.07 20.49 13.89
C VAL A 124 25.49 19.99 13.66
N SER A 125 26.41 20.43 14.51
CA SER A 125 27.81 19.99 14.46
C SER A 125 27.92 18.52 14.86
N ARG A 126 28.65 17.74 14.07
CA ARG A 126 28.97 16.36 14.39
C ARG A 126 30.24 16.33 15.26
N PRO A 127 30.20 15.68 16.42
CA PRO A 127 31.39 15.41 17.21
C PRO A 127 32.33 14.44 16.46
N SER A 128 33.56 14.25 16.96
CA SER A 128 34.54 13.35 16.33
C SER A 128 33.94 11.96 16.07
N ARG A 129 34.39 11.30 14.98
CA ARG A 129 33.97 9.93 14.63
C ARG A 129 34.31 8.93 15.75
N ASP A 130 35.28 9.26 16.60
CA ASP A 130 35.71 8.46 17.75
C ASP A 130 34.65 8.35 18.85
N CYS A 131 33.68 9.28 18.87
CA CYS A 131 32.60 9.29 19.87
C CYS A 131 31.46 8.31 19.55
N GLY A 132 31.54 7.59 18.42
CA GLY A 132 30.59 6.55 18.01
C GLY A 132 29.46 7.03 17.08
N PRO A 133 28.55 6.12 16.67
CA PRO A 133 27.45 6.44 15.77
C PRO A 133 26.46 7.44 16.40
N THR A 134 26.00 8.39 15.58
CA THR A 134 25.02 9.40 15.95
C THR A 134 23.70 9.21 15.20
N SER A 135 22.61 9.61 15.85
CA SER A 135 21.25 9.63 15.28
C SER A 135 20.53 10.91 15.71
N CYS A 136 19.42 11.24 15.07
CA CYS A 136 18.65 12.44 15.42
C CYS A 136 17.45 12.08 16.32
N CYS A 137 17.18 12.94 17.30
CA CYS A 137 15.94 12.99 18.04
C CYS A 137 15.34 14.40 17.91
N GLY A 138 14.35 14.56 17.03
CA GLY A 138 13.90 15.89 16.62
C GLY A 138 15.04 16.68 15.98
N SER A 139 15.30 17.88 16.51
CA SER A 139 16.41 18.76 16.08
C SER A 139 17.74 18.48 16.77
N THR A 140 17.80 17.50 17.68
CA THR A 140 18.99 17.22 18.50
C THR A 140 19.74 15.99 17.99
N LEU A 141 21.06 16.10 17.89
CA LEU A 141 21.94 14.97 17.61
C LEU A 141 22.21 14.20 18.91
N ILE A 142 22.02 12.89 18.89
CA ILE A 142 22.26 11.99 20.02
C ILE A 142 23.24 10.89 19.62
N PHE A 143 23.92 10.31 20.60
CA PHE A 143 24.81 9.17 20.37
C PHE A 143 24.04 7.87 20.55
N SER A 144 23.86 7.13 19.46
CA SER A 144 23.05 5.90 19.47
C SER A 144 23.71 4.75 20.23
N THR A 145 24.92 4.95 20.76
CA THR A 145 25.62 4.01 21.64
C THR A 145 24.98 3.95 23.02
N TYR A 146 24.64 5.11 23.61
CA TYR A 146 24.11 5.23 24.97
C TYR A 146 22.81 6.04 25.09
N GLN A 147 22.29 6.59 23.98
CA GLN A 147 21.00 7.28 23.93
C GLN A 147 20.07 6.64 22.89
N ILE A 148 18.76 6.76 23.13
CA ILE A 148 17.70 6.38 22.20
C ILE A 148 16.59 7.44 22.23
N CYS A 149 15.96 7.68 21.07
CA CYS A 149 14.84 8.59 20.93
C CYS A 149 13.53 7.80 20.92
N CYS A 150 12.68 7.99 21.92
CA CYS A 150 11.38 7.31 22.03
C CYS A 150 10.26 8.36 22.08
N ALA A 151 9.42 8.38 21.05
CA ALA A 151 8.33 9.36 20.90
C ALA A 151 8.77 10.82 21.13
N GLY A 152 9.96 11.18 20.62
CA GLY A 152 10.54 12.53 20.74
C GLY A 152 11.34 12.78 22.02
N THR A 153 11.33 11.85 22.97
CA THR A 153 12.09 11.96 24.22
C THR A 153 13.45 11.28 24.10
N ILE A 154 14.52 11.98 24.46
CA ILE A 154 15.87 11.43 24.55
C ILE A 154 16.03 10.77 25.91
N ILE A 155 16.36 9.48 25.92
CA ILE A 155 16.57 8.70 27.15
C ILE A 155 17.82 7.82 27.04
N SER A 156 18.35 7.42 28.19
CA SER A 156 19.47 6.49 28.27
C SER A 156 19.11 5.14 27.66
N ARG A 157 20.03 4.58 26.89
CA ARG A 157 19.84 3.35 26.16
C ARG A 157 20.30 2.16 27.02
N PRO A 158 19.38 1.31 27.51
CA PRO A 158 19.74 0.25 28.46
C PRO A 158 20.58 -0.87 27.82
N THR A 159 20.42 -1.14 26.52
CA THR A 159 21.19 -2.17 25.79
C THR A 159 21.41 -1.79 24.33
N LEU A 160 22.33 -2.49 23.64
CA LEU A 160 22.56 -2.34 22.21
C LEU A 160 21.31 -2.55 21.34
N TYR A 161 20.34 -3.31 21.86
CA TYR A 161 19.13 -3.69 21.15
C TYR A 161 17.88 -3.07 21.79
N ALA A 162 18.04 -2.06 22.65
CA ALA A 162 16.93 -1.42 23.33
C ALA A 162 15.88 -0.92 22.34
N ARG A 163 14.62 -0.98 22.75
CA ARG A 163 13.47 -0.56 21.94
C ARG A 163 12.58 0.39 22.71
N CYS A 164 11.75 1.12 21.97
CA CYS A 164 10.80 2.06 22.55
C CYS A 164 9.45 1.39 22.84
N CYS A 165 8.88 1.73 23.99
CA CYS A 165 7.49 1.52 24.35
C CYS A 165 6.91 2.88 24.77
N GLY A 166 6.24 3.56 23.83
CA GLY A 166 5.87 4.97 24.02
C GLY A 166 7.13 5.85 24.17
N THR A 167 7.23 6.57 25.29
CA THR A 167 8.36 7.44 25.63
C THR A 167 9.47 6.74 26.43
N ALA A 168 9.33 5.46 26.76
CA ALA A 168 10.30 4.69 27.54
C ALA A 168 11.08 3.70 26.68
N ALA A 169 12.29 3.34 27.11
CA ALA A 169 13.12 2.31 26.50
C ALA A 169 13.13 1.05 27.35
N TYR A 170 13.16 -0.12 26.70
CA TYR A 170 13.18 -1.42 27.36
C TYR A 170 14.17 -2.38 26.70
N ASN A 171 14.59 -3.41 27.45
CA ASN A 171 15.43 -4.49 26.93
C ASN A 171 14.55 -5.59 26.32
N PRO A 172 14.55 -5.81 24.99
CA PRO A 172 13.65 -6.79 24.35
C PRO A 172 13.90 -8.24 24.77
N TYR A 173 15.05 -8.57 25.36
CA TYR A 173 15.35 -9.92 25.84
C TYR A 173 14.82 -10.20 27.25
N LYS A 174 14.49 -9.16 28.02
CA LYS A 174 13.95 -9.27 29.39
C LYS A 174 12.51 -8.77 29.50
N GLU A 175 12.11 -7.90 28.58
CA GLU A 175 10.87 -7.15 28.61
C GLU A 175 10.21 -7.10 27.23
N ALA A 176 8.91 -6.81 27.20
CA ALA A 176 8.10 -6.63 25.99
C ALA A 176 7.22 -5.40 26.13
N CYS A 177 6.84 -4.79 25.01
CA CYS A 177 5.87 -3.70 24.98
C CYS A 177 4.51 -4.23 24.53
N CYS A 178 3.55 -4.35 25.45
CA CYS A 178 2.19 -4.78 25.17
C CYS A 178 1.22 -3.65 25.50
N PHE A 179 0.44 -3.19 24.52
CA PHE A 179 -0.54 -2.11 24.70
C PHE A 179 0.06 -0.85 25.34
N GLY A 180 1.26 -0.45 24.90
CA GLY A 180 1.97 0.72 25.42
C GLY A 180 2.54 0.55 26.84
N LYS A 181 2.48 -0.64 27.43
CA LYS A 181 3.05 -0.95 28.74
C LYS A 181 4.23 -1.91 28.60
N ILE A 182 5.30 -1.62 29.34
CA ILE A 182 6.46 -2.51 29.47
C ILE A 182 6.10 -3.61 30.45
N VAL A 183 6.22 -4.87 30.02
CA VAL A 183 5.91 -6.07 30.80
C VAL A 183 7.08 -7.06 30.74
N PRO A 184 7.24 -7.98 31.71
CA PRO A 184 8.28 -9.01 31.65
C PRO A 184 8.13 -9.91 30.42
N ASN A 185 9.25 -10.30 29.81
CA ASN A 185 9.30 -11.20 28.66
C ASN A 185 9.89 -12.57 29.04
N PRO A 186 9.07 -13.53 29.49
CA PRO A 186 9.51 -14.88 29.81
C PRO A 186 9.75 -15.76 28.56
N THR A 187 9.48 -15.26 27.35
CA THR A 187 9.50 -16.08 26.13
C THR A 187 10.91 -16.35 25.60
N GLY A 188 11.90 -15.58 26.05
CA GLY A 188 13.30 -15.67 25.61
C GLY A 188 13.56 -15.19 24.18
N VAL A 189 12.55 -14.72 23.45
CA VAL A 189 12.74 -14.12 22.11
C VAL A 189 12.77 -12.60 22.18
N SER A 190 13.57 -11.95 21.33
CA SER A 190 13.68 -10.49 21.28
C SER A 190 12.49 -9.80 20.59
N HIS A 191 11.63 -10.54 19.89
CA HIS A 191 10.46 -9.98 19.20
C HIS A 191 9.21 -10.79 19.55
N PRO A 192 8.75 -10.75 20.82
CA PRO A 192 7.49 -11.37 21.18
C PRO A 192 6.32 -10.55 20.63
N ASN A 193 5.25 -11.25 20.24
CA ASN A 193 3.95 -10.62 20.02
C ASN A 193 3.17 -10.62 21.34
N CYS A 194 2.13 -9.79 21.44
CA CYS A 194 1.30 -9.69 22.64
C CYS A 194 -0.10 -10.25 22.39
N CYS A 195 -0.61 -11.00 23.37
CA CYS A 195 -2.00 -11.44 23.45
C CYS A 195 -2.60 -10.79 24.70
N GLY A 196 -3.28 -9.66 24.54
CA GLY A 196 -3.50 -8.74 25.67
C GLY A 196 -2.16 -8.27 26.25
N THR A 197 -2.02 -8.31 27.57
CA THR A 197 -0.76 -7.94 28.26
C THR A 197 0.29 -9.05 28.29
N ARG A 198 0.03 -10.21 27.65
CA ARG A 198 0.88 -11.40 27.75
C ARG A 198 1.73 -11.57 26.49
N PRO A 199 3.07 -11.42 26.58
CA PRO A 199 3.95 -11.69 25.46
C PRO A 199 4.01 -13.19 25.15
N TYR A 200 4.10 -13.53 23.87
CA TYR A 200 4.26 -14.89 23.37
C TYR A 200 5.22 -14.96 22.19
N ASN A 201 5.86 -16.11 21.99
CA ASN A 201 6.72 -16.35 20.84
C ASN A 201 5.87 -16.60 19.57
N PRO A 202 5.88 -15.70 18.57
CA PRO A 202 5.02 -15.82 17.40
C PRO A 202 5.40 -16.98 16.47
N SER A 203 6.60 -17.54 16.59
CA SER A 203 7.01 -18.73 15.83
C SER A 203 6.39 -20.02 16.41
N ARG A 204 6.04 -20.02 17.70
CA ARG A 204 5.50 -21.21 18.40
C ARG A 204 4.04 -21.09 18.80
N HIS A 205 3.48 -19.90 18.86
CA HIS A 205 2.12 -19.68 19.32
C HIS A 205 1.38 -18.65 18.47
N VAL A 206 0.07 -18.62 18.60
CA VAL A 206 -0.83 -17.60 18.07
C VAL A 206 -1.75 -17.10 19.20
N CYS A 207 -2.25 -15.87 19.07
CA CYS A 207 -3.30 -15.37 19.95
C CYS A 207 -4.66 -15.49 19.24
N CYS A 208 -5.59 -16.26 19.80
CA CYS A 208 -6.98 -16.32 19.35
C CYS A 208 -7.90 -15.86 20.48
N SER A 209 -8.63 -14.76 20.28
CA SER A 209 -9.59 -14.21 21.26
C SER A 209 -9.01 -14.09 22.69
N GLY A 210 -7.78 -13.56 22.81
CA GLY A 210 -7.09 -13.40 24.10
C GLY A 210 -6.44 -14.65 24.68
N ARG A 211 -6.51 -15.80 23.99
CA ARG A 211 -5.87 -17.05 24.38
C ARG A 211 -4.64 -17.34 23.52
N ILE A 212 -3.51 -17.64 24.18
CA ILE A 212 -2.28 -18.06 23.50
C ILE A 212 -2.36 -19.56 23.23
N ILE A 213 -2.36 -19.95 21.96
CA ILE A 213 -2.50 -21.34 21.50
C ILE A 213 -1.20 -21.78 20.81
N PRO A 214 -0.63 -22.95 21.14
CA PRO A 214 0.56 -23.47 20.46
C PRO A 214 0.27 -23.83 19.00
N LYS A 215 1.22 -23.50 18.11
CA LYS A 215 1.19 -23.89 16.70
C LYS A 215 1.67 -25.35 16.58
N PRO A 216 0.87 -26.25 15.98
CA PRO A 216 1.34 -27.58 15.65
C PRO A 216 2.55 -27.54 14.70
N TRP A 217 3.37 -28.59 14.72
CA TRP A 217 4.52 -28.71 13.83
C TRP A 217 4.09 -28.63 12.35
N GLY A 218 4.82 -27.86 11.53
CA GLY A 218 4.52 -27.64 10.11
C GLY A 218 3.48 -26.55 9.81
N LEU A 219 2.83 -26.00 10.83
CA LEU A 219 1.78 -24.98 10.71
C LEU A 219 2.34 -23.57 10.94
N THR A 220 3.30 -23.16 10.10
CA THR A 220 3.94 -21.82 10.19
C THR A 220 2.95 -20.67 9.95
N SER A 221 1.90 -20.94 9.18
CA SER A 221 0.84 -20.01 8.77
C SER A 221 -0.49 -20.22 9.51
N ALA A 222 -0.46 -20.90 10.67
CA ALA A 222 -1.66 -21.11 11.48
C ALA A 222 -2.35 -19.77 11.81
N LEU A 223 -3.62 -19.66 11.44
CA LEU A 223 -4.48 -18.50 11.71
C LEU A 223 -5.62 -18.91 12.65
N CYS A 224 -6.26 -17.91 13.24
CA CYS A 224 -7.43 -18.12 14.08
C CYS A 224 -8.71 -18.02 13.27
N CYS A 225 -9.61 -18.99 13.44
CA CYS A 225 -11.01 -18.88 13.06
C CYS A 225 -11.85 -18.98 14.34
N GLY A 226 -12.30 -17.82 14.84
CA GLY A 226 -12.81 -17.73 16.21
C GLY A 226 -11.75 -18.19 17.22
N ASN A 227 -12.03 -19.29 17.93
CA ASN A 227 -11.15 -19.85 18.96
C ASN A 227 -10.30 -21.04 18.48
N SER A 228 -10.42 -21.42 17.20
CA SER A 228 -9.75 -22.59 16.63
C SER A 228 -8.62 -22.19 15.70
N LEU A 229 -7.56 -23.01 15.71
CA LEU A 229 -6.47 -22.92 14.76
C LEU A 229 -6.84 -23.56 13.42
N TYR A 230 -6.46 -22.94 12.32
CA TYR A 230 -6.61 -23.53 10.99
C TYR A 230 -5.44 -23.23 10.07
N ASN A 231 -5.28 -24.09 9.07
CA ASN A 231 -4.30 -23.91 8.00
C ASN A 231 -4.95 -23.17 6.82
N PRO A 232 -4.59 -21.92 6.51
CA PRO A 232 -5.19 -21.19 5.38
C PRO A 232 -4.87 -21.81 4.02
N LYS A 233 -3.92 -22.75 3.93
CA LYS A 233 -3.63 -23.49 2.69
C LYS A 233 -4.62 -24.61 2.40
N THR A 234 -5.25 -25.17 3.43
CA THR A 234 -6.12 -26.36 3.30
C THR A 234 -7.53 -26.14 3.85
N GLN A 235 -7.76 -25.07 4.61
CA GLN A 235 -9.02 -24.79 5.30
C GLN A 235 -9.41 -23.33 5.11
N GLY A 236 -10.71 -23.09 5.03
CA GLY A 236 -11.32 -21.77 5.04
C GLY A 236 -11.92 -21.44 6.40
N CYS A 237 -12.11 -20.15 6.67
CA CYS A 237 -12.80 -19.66 7.86
C CYS A 237 -14.01 -18.83 7.44
N CYS A 238 -15.18 -19.16 7.97
CA CYS A 238 -16.45 -18.51 7.70
C CYS A 238 -17.06 -17.99 9.01
N GLY A 239 -16.66 -16.78 9.42
CA GLY A 239 -16.96 -16.27 10.77
C GLY A 239 -16.14 -17.00 11.83
N THR A 240 -16.73 -18.01 12.46
CA THR A 240 -16.06 -18.91 13.42
C THR A 240 -16.02 -20.37 12.96
N LEU A 241 -16.60 -20.68 11.80
CA LEU A 241 -16.70 -22.03 11.28
C LEU A 241 -15.55 -22.34 10.31
N LEU A 242 -14.89 -23.47 10.54
CA LEU A 242 -13.92 -24.02 9.59
C LEU A 242 -14.64 -24.81 8.51
N TYR A 243 -14.16 -24.69 7.27
CA TYR A 243 -14.70 -25.41 6.12
C TYR A 243 -13.59 -25.85 5.17
N ASP A 244 -13.87 -26.82 4.32
CA ASP A 244 -12.96 -27.25 3.26
C ASP A 244 -13.21 -26.40 1.99
N PRO A 245 -12.29 -25.51 1.56
CA PRO A 245 -12.45 -24.71 0.35
C PRO A 245 -12.51 -25.54 -0.95
N GLY A 246 -12.12 -26.82 -0.91
CA GLY A 246 -12.25 -27.76 -2.01
C GLY A 246 -13.70 -28.14 -2.29
N LEU A 247 -14.49 -28.36 -1.24
CA LEU A 247 -15.86 -28.88 -1.32
C LEU A 247 -16.93 -27.81 -1.01
N GLN A 248 -16.60 -26.88 -0.12
CA GLN A 248 -17.55 -25.96 0.51
C GLN A 248 -17.22 -24.49 0.18
N GLU A 249 -18.21 -23.61 0.37
CA GLU A 249 -18.09 -22.16 0.26
C GLU A 249 -18.79 -21.45 1.43
N CYS A 250 -18.34 -20.24 1.75
CA CYS A 250 -18.92 -19.40 2.80
C CYS A 250 -19.97 -18.46 2.20
N CYS A 251 -21.26 -18.70 2.48
CA CYS A 251 -22.35 -17.85 1.97
C CYS A 251 -22.58 -16.59 2.81
N ARG A 252 -22.12 -16.55 4.05
CA ARG A 252 -22.11 -15.37 4.94
C ARG A 252 -21.41 -15.78 6.24
N PRO A 253 -20.95 -14.84 7.09
CA PRO A 253 -20.31 -15.21 8.35
C PRO A 253 -21.15 -16.24 9.14
N GLY A 254 -20.56 -17.40 9.44
CA GLY A 254 -21.22 -18.50 10.16
C GLY A 254 -22.14 -19.40 9.32
N LEU A 255 -22.21 -19.25 7.98
CA LEU A 255 -22.99 -20.12 7.10
C LEU A 255 -22.10 -20.70 5.98
N VAL A 256 -21.78 -21.98 6.11
CA VAL A 256 -21.03 -22.78 5.14
C VAL A 256 -22.00 -23.70 4.40
N GLN A 257 -21.88 -23.78 3.08
CA GLN A 257 -22.63 -24.70 2.25
C GLN A 257 -21.71 -25.42 1.26
N GLN A 258 -22.19 -26.49 0.62
CA GLN A 258 -21.50 -27.07 -0.53
C GLN A 258 -21.42 -26.06 -1.67
N LYS A 259 -20.36 -26.14 -2.48
CA LYS A 259 -20.21 -25.26 -3.64
C LYS A 259 -21.43 -25.31 -4.56
N GLY A 260 -21.93 -24.15 -4.94
CA GLY A 260 -23.11 -23.98 -5.79
C GLY A 260 -24.43 -23.94 -5.02
N CYS A 261 -24.41 -24.07 -3.69
CA CYS A 261 -25.62 -24.04 -2.86
C CYS A 261 -25.91 -22.68 -2.22
N CYS A 262 -25.03 -21.67 -2.37
CA CYS A 262 -25.34 -20.32 -1.92
C CYS A 262 -26.42 -19.68 -2.81
N LYS A 263 -27.45 -19.09 -2.19
CA LYS A 263 -28.48 -18.33 -2.92
C LYS A 263 -27.84 -17.11 -3.63
N PRO A 264 -28.29 -16.75 -4.85
CA PRO A 264 -27.82 -15.55 -5.54
C PRO A 264 -27.96 -14.32 -4.63
N GLY A 265 -26.87 -13.55 -4.48
CA GLY A 265 -26.81 -12.37 -3.61
C GLY A 265 -26.10 -12.57 -2.26
N TYR A 266 -25.69 -13.80 -1.93
CA TYR A 266 -24.99 -14.11 -0.67
C TYR A 266 -23.50 -14.46 -0.84
N SER A 267 -22.97 -14.67 -2.05
CA SER A 267 -21.54 -14.97 -2.20
C SER A 267 -20.68 -13.74 -1.84
N SER A 268 -20.26 -13.65 -0.59
CA SER A 268 -19.30 -12.65 -0.18
C SER A 268 -17.95 -13.04 -0.75
N ALA A 269 -17.52 -12.30 -1.78
CA ALA A 269 -16.10 -12.13 -2.09
C ALA A 269 -15.41 -11.49 -0.88
N LEU A 270 -15.15 -12.28 0.16
CA LEU A 270 -14.39 -11.89 1.34
C LEU A 270 -13.16 -12.77 1.48
N THR A 271 -12.34 -12.79 0.42
CA THR A 271 -10.89 -12.92 0.56
C THR A 271 -10.29 -11.59 1.03
N LYS A 272 -10.81 -11.02 2.13
CA LYS A 272 -10.07 -10.00 2.87
C LYS A 272 -9.38 -10.71 4.02
N ARG A 273 -8.05 -10.71 3.96
CA ARG A 273 -7.16 -11.02 5.07
C ARG A 273 -7.64 -10.22 6.28
N ILE A 274 -8.34 -10.87 7.21
CA ILE A 274 -8.56 -10.31 8.53
C ILE A 274 -7.20 -10.46 9.22
N ASN A 275 -6.40 -9.40 9.20
CA ASN A 275 -5.31 -9.25 10.15
C ASN A 275 -5.96 -9.17 11.54
N PRO A 276 -5.63 -10.05 12.50
CA PRO A 276 -6.05 -9.86 13.88
C PRO A 276 -5.11 -8.82 14.51
N ALA A 277 -5.44 -7.55 14.30
CA ALA A 277 -4.87 -6.42 15.01
C ALA A 277 -5.93 -5.34 15.13
N GLU A 278 -7.01 -5.63 15.86
CA GLU A 278 -7.96 -4.64 16.38
C GLU A 278 -8.83 -5.32 17.45
N ASN A 279 -8.29 -5.34 18.67
CA ASN A 279 -8.92 -5.06 19.96
C ASN A 279 -7.90 -5.22 21.08
#